data_AF-A0A8S3G6U5-F1
#
_entry.id   AF-A0A8S3G6U5-F1
#
_cell.length_a   1.000
_cell.length_b   1.000
_cell.length_c   1.000
_cell.angle_alpha   90.00
_cell.angle_beta   90.00
_cell.angle_gamma   90.00
#
_symmetry.space_group_name_H-M   'P 1'
#
loop_
_entity.id
_entity.type
_entity.pdbx_description
1 polymer ?
#
loop_
_entity_poly.entity_id
_entity_poly.type
_entity_poly.pdbx_seq_one_letter_code
_entity_poly.pdbx_strand_id
1 'polypeptide(L)'
;GNLGAKAATIEVIDALIDATRDENREVGVEACEALGNLGEKAATSEVIAALINTTRDADSYVRGKACEILRNLGKKAATNEVITALIDATRDADSYVLSKACEALGNLGGKAATNEVIAVLINATRDANSDVRWKACAALRNLGEKAATSELIDSLVNFIGTIDDSDDIVVGALVRAMCSYDGMRALNLETIGKLWNCIRKSSKIDFTPIPLELLLGL
;
A
#
# COMPACT_ATOMS: atom_id res chain seq x y z
N GLY A 1 -21.60 -10.23 9.90
CA GLY A 1 -22.38 -9.76 8.73
C GLY A 1 -21.98 -8.33 8.43
N ASN A 2 -21.71 -7.97 7.17
CA ASN A 2 -21.13 -6.68 6.78
C ASN A 2 -21.96 -5.49 7.28
N LEU A 3 -21.55 -4.92 8.42
CA LEU A 3 -22.02 -3.64 8.91
C LEU A 3 -21.43 -2.57 7.97
N GLY A 4 -22.21 -2.12 6.99
CA GLY A 4 -21.77 -1.03 6.11
C GLY A 4 -21.61 0.29 6.87
N ALA A 5 -21.01 1.30 6.24
CA ALA A 5 -20.76 2.64 6.84
C ALA A 5 -22.00 3.38 7.40
N LYS A 6 -23.22 2.87 7.15
CA LYS A 6 -24.49 3.35 7.73
C LYS A 6 -24.75 2.81 9.15
N ALA A 7 -24.13 1.69 9.53
CA ALA A 7 -24.25 1.08 10.85
C ALA A 7 -23.20 1.59 11.86
N ALA A 8 -22.30 2.49 11.45
CA ALA A 8 -21.26 3.08 12.29
C ALA A 8 -21.84 4.16 13.22
N THR A 9 -22.74 3.78 14.14
CA THR A 9 -23.17 4.65 15.24
C THR A 9 -22.17 4.55 16.40
N ILE A 10 -22.20 5.52 17.32
CA ILE A 10 -21.29 5.53 18.47
C ILE A 10 -21.51 4.28 19.34
N GLU A 11 -22.76 3.86 19.52
CA GLU A 11 -23.12 2.70 20.32
C GLU A 11 -22.61 1.39 19.71
N VAL A 12 -22.63 1.27 18.38
CA VAL A 12 -22.08 0.10 17.68
C VAL A 12 -20.56 0.08 17.80
N ILE A 13 -19.90 1.24 17.65
CA ILE A 13 -18.45 1.33 17.78
C ILE A 13 -18.03 0.99 19.22
N ASP A 14 -18.70 1.53 20.23
CA ASP A 14 -18.40 1.25 21.64
C ASP A 14 -18.61 -0.23 21.99
N ALA A 15 -19.72 -0.84 21.55
CA ALA A 15 -19.97 -2.26 21.76
C ALA A 15 -18.92 -3.15 21.07
N LEU A 16 -18.47 -2.77 19.87
CA LEU A 16 -17.40 -3.48 19.18
C LEU A 16 -16.04 -3.27 19.88
N ILE A 17 -15.75 -2.08 20.40
CA ILE A 17 -14.55 -1.82 21.21
C ILE A 17 -14.53 -2.73 22.43
N ASP A 18 -15.64 -2.87 23.15
CA ASP A 18 -15.70 -3.78 24.29
C ASP A 18 -15.50 -5.24 23.86
N ALA A 19 -16.11 -5.65 22.74
CA ALA A 19 -15.91 -6.99 22.19
C ALA A 19 -14.47 -7.27 21.71
N THR A 20 -13.67 -6.24 21.38
CA THR A 20 -12.23 -6.45 21.09
C THR A 20 -11.43 -6.94 22.29
N ARG A 21 -11.97 -6.80 23.50
CA ARG A 21 -11.35 -7.21 24.77
C ARG A 21 -11.93 -8.51 25.33
N ASP A 22 -12.76 -9.20 24.56
CA ASP A 22 -13.35 -10.47 24.96
C ASP A 22 -12.26 -11.52 25.22
N GLU A 23 -12.48 -12.36 26.22
CA GLU A 23 -11.55 -13.46 26.56
C GLU A 23 -11.45 -14.48 25.41
N ASN A 24 -12.53 -14.62 24.63
CA ASN A 24 -12.52 -15.40 23.41
C ASN A 24 -11.88 -14.59 22.28
N ARG A 25 -10.68 -15.01 21.90
CA ARG A 25 -9.89 -14.44 20.81
C ARG A 25 -10.64 -14.36 19.48
N GLU A 26 -11.50 -15.32 19.16
CA GLU A 26 -12.28 -15.30 17.91
C GLU A 26 -13.27 -14.13 17.91
N VAL A 27 -13.92 -13.86 19.06
CA VAL A 27 -14.81 -12.70 19.23
C VAL A 27 -14.05 -11.39 19.08
N GLY A 28 -12.85 -11.29 19.66
CA GLY A 28 -12.00 -10.11 19.53
C GLY A 28 -11.56 -9.83 18.09
N VAL A 29 -11.24 -10.87 17.31
CA VAL A 29 -10.89 -10.74 15.88
C VAL A 29 -12.10 -10.30 15.06
N GLU A 30 -13.25 -10.95 15.22
CA GLU A 30 -14.50 -10.59 14.52
C GLU A 30 -14.94 -9.16 14.84
N ALA A 31 -14.76 -8.71 16.08
CA ALA A 31 -15.02 -7.33 16.48
C ALA A 31 -14.09 -6.34 15.76
N CYS A 32 -12.79 -6.65 15.69
CA CYS A 32 -11.82 -5.86 14.95
C CYS A 32 -12.15 -5.81 13.43
N GLU A 33 -12.57 -6.93 12.84
CA GLU A 33 -13.02 -6.96 11.44
C GLU A 33 -14.28 -6.13 11.21
N ALA A 34 -15.26 -6.22 12.11
CA ALA A 34 -16.46 -5.42 12.06
C ALA A 34 -16.12 -3.92 12.11
N LEU A 35 -15.21 -3.50 13.00
CA LEU A 35 -14.69 -2.12 13.06
C LEU A 35 -14.03 -1.70 11.74
N GLY A 36 -13.21 -2.58 11.15
CA GLY A 36 -12.62 -2.33 9.82
C GLY A 36 -13.67 -2.11 8.74
N ASN A 37 -14.76 -2.88 8.75
CA ASN A 37 -15.86 -2.76 7.78
C ASN A 37 -16.67 -1.45 7.94
N LEU A 38 -16.67 -0.84 9.14
CA LEU A 38 -17.22 0.49 9.36
C LEU A 38 -16.36 1.61 8.72
N GLY A 39 -15.11 1.29 8.38
CA GLY A 39 -14.16 2.17 7.71
C GLY A 39 -13.70 3.34 8.58
N GLU A 40 -13.41 4.50 7.96
CA GLU A 40 -12.82 5.66 8.66
C GLU A 40 -13.61 6.13 9.89
N LYS A 41 -14.93 5.87 9.96
CA LYS A 41 -15.74 6.27 11.12
C LYS A 41 -15.35 5.54 12.42
N ALA A 42 -14.80 4.34 12.33
CA ALA A 42 -14.35 3.55 13.47
C ALA A 42 -12.90 3.79 13.86
N ALA A 43 -12.21 4.74 13.22
CA ALA A 43 -10.81 5.08 13.51
C ALA A 43 -10.67 5.90 14.81
N THR A 44 -11.07 5.32 15.95
CA THR A 44 -10.86 5.91 17.28
C THR A 44 -9.47 5.59 17.80
N SER A 45 -9.03 6.30 18.84
CA SER A 45 -7.70 6.10 19.42
C SER A 45 -7.57 4.72 20.06
N GLU A 46 -8.64 4.22 20.69
CA GLU A 46 -8.70 2.89 21.31
C GLU A 46 -8.57 1.79 20.27
N VAL A 47 -9.31 1.88 19.16
CA VAL A 47 -9.26 0.90 18.07
C VAL A 47 -7.87 0.88 17.43
N ILE A 48 -7.30 2.06 17.17
CA ILE A 48 -5.95 2.18 16.61
C ILE A 48 -4.91 1.56 17.55
N ALA A 49 -4.98 1.84 18.84
CA ALA A 49 -4.06 1.30 19.83
C ALA A 49 -4.14 -0.24 19.92
N ALA A 50 -5.36 -0.79 19.91
CA ALA A 50 -5.56 -2.23 19.89
C ALA A 50 -4.94 -2.86 18.64
N LEU A 51 -5.20 -2.31 17.45
CA LEU A 51 -4.67 -2.82 16.18
C LEU A 51 -3.14 -2.74 16.10
N ILE A 52 -2.52 -1.69 16.62
CA ILE A 52 -1.06 -1.57 16.72
C ILE A 52 -0.46 -2.68 17.60
N ASN A 53 -1.17 -3.11 18.65
CA ASN A 53 -0.73 -4.25 19.44
C ASN A 53 -0.89 -5.56 18.66
N THR A 54 -2.03 -5.73 17.97
CA THR A 54 -2.35 -6.91 17.16
C THR A 54 -1.40 -7.10 15.98
N THR A 55 -0.77 -6.05 15.44
CA THR A 55 0.28 -6.19 14.41
C THR A 55 1.53 -6.90 14.91
N ARG A 56 1.64 -7.19 16.21
CA ARG A 56 2.76 -7.91 16.85
C ARG A 56 2.36 -9.27 17.40
N ASP A 57 1.17 -9.76 17.03
CA ASP A 57 0.69 -11.06 17.49
C ASP A 57 1.57 -12.22 17.01
N ALA A 58 1.61 -13.33 17.75
CA ALA A 58 2.37 -14.53 17.36
C ALA A 58 1.86 -15.17 16.05
N ASP A 59 0.56 -15.07 15.76
CA ASP A 59 -0.08 -15.62 14.58
C ASP A 59 0.00 -14.64 13.38
N SER A 60 0.60 -15.07 12.28
CA SER A 60 0.76 -14.24 11.08
C SER A 60 -0.56 -13.88 10.41
N TYR A 61 -1.57 -14.74 10.51
CA TYR A 61 -2.90 -14.43 10.00
C TYR A 61 -3.49 -13.24 10.76
N VAL A 62 -3.37 -13.25 12.09
CA VAL A 62 -3.85 -12.17 12.96
C VAL A 62 -3.10 -10.86 12.71
N ARG A 63 -1.77 -10.91 12.56
CA ARG A 63 -0.97 -9.73 12.20
C ARG A 63 -1.39 -9.13 10.84
N GLY A 64 -1.57 -9.98 9.83
CA GLY A 64 -1.98 -9.54 8.49
C GLY A 64 -3.38 -8.95 8.47
N LYS A 65 -4.31 -9.53 9.25
CA LYS A 65 -5.65 -8.97 9.46
C LYS A 65 -5.63 -7.60 10.13
N ALA A 66 -4.76 -7.40 11.13
CA ALA A 66 -4.61 -6.08 11.74
C ALA A 66 -4.17 -5.02 10.72
N CYS A 67 -3.23 -5.36 9.83
CA CYS A 67 -2.81 -4.48 8.73
C CYS A 67 -3.97 -4.18 7.76
N GLU A 68 -4.78 -5.18 7.41
CA GLU A 68 -5.95 -5.02 6.54
C GLU A 68 -7.02 -4.12 7.18
N ILE A 69 -7.24 -4.24 8.48
CA ILE A 69 -8.19 -3.40 9.20
C ILE A 69 -7.68 -1.95 9.26
N LEU A 70 -6.40 -1.74 9.57
CA LEU A 70 -5.77 -0.41 9.53
C LEU A 70 -5.90 0.25 8.15
N ARG A 71 -5.76 -0.53 7.07
CA ARG A 71 -6.03 -0.09 5.70
C ARG A 71 -7.48 0.38 5.53
N ASN A 72 -8.45 -0.37 6.05
CA ASN A 72 -9.88 -0.07 5.91
C ASN A 72 -10.30 1.17 6.71
N LEU A 73 -9.64 1.43 7.85
CA LEU A 73 -9.80 2.67 8.62
C LEU A 73 -9.27 3.92 7.87
N GLY A 74 -8.55 3.71 6.77
CA GLY A 74 -8.21 4.75 5.79
C GLY A 74 -7.35 5.88 6.36
N LYS A 75 -7.53 7.09 5.82
CA LYS A 75 -6.66 8.24 6.12
C LYS A 75 -6.75 8.70 7.57
N LYS A 76 -7.87 8.42 8.25
CA LYS A 76 -8.03 8.76 9.66
C LYS A 76 -7.15 7.93 10.60
N ALA A 77 -6.76 6.72 10.20
CA ALA A 77 -5.81 5.91 10.93
C ALA A 77 -4.35 6.31 10.68
N ALA A 78 -4.06 7.31 9.84
CA ALA A 78 -2.69 7.71 9.51
C ALA A 78 -2.03 8.47 10.68
N THR A 79 -1.72 7.81 11.79
CA THR A 79 -0.89 8.34 12.87
C THR A 79 0.57 7.90 12.67
N ASN A 80 1.51 8.54 13.39
CA ASN A 80 2.91 8.14 13.27
C ASN A 80 3.13 6.73 13.83
N GLU A 81 2.40 6.38 14.88
CA GLU A 81 2.44 5.07 15.53
C GLU A 81 1.93 3.97 14.59
N VAL A 82 0.86 4.24 13.83
CA VAL A 82 0.36 3.32 12.79
C VAL A 82 1.39 3.16 11.67
N ILE A 83 1.98 4.27 11.20
CA ILE A 83 2.99 4.22 10.14
C ILE A 83 4.20 3.39 10.59
N THR A 84 4.72 3.62 11.81
CA THR A 84 5.82 2.83 12.38
C THR A 84 5.45 1.35 12.51
N ALA A 85 4.27 1.03 13.03
CA ALA A 85 3.82 -0.35 13.16
C ALA A 85 3.71 -1.06 11.81
N LEU A 86 3.24 -0.36 10.77
CA LEU A 86 3.18 -0.91 9.41
C LEU A 86 4.56 -1.05 8.77
N ILE A 87 5.48 -0.11 9.02
CA ILE A 87 6.89 -0.24 8.58
C ILE A 87 7.51 -1.50 9.18
N ASP A 88 7.32 -1.76 10.48
CA ASP A 88 7.79 -3.00 11.11
C ASP A 88 7.17 -4.23 10.44
N ALA A 89 5.88 -4.20 10.14
CA ALA A 89 5.17 -5.29 9.46
C ALA A 89 5.63 -5.52 7.99
N THR A 90 6.22 -4.52 7.31
CA THR A 90 6.87 -4.75 5.99
C THR A 90 8.16 -5.56 6.07
N ARG A 91 8.63 -5.88 7.27
CA ARG A 91 9.81 -6.73 7.52
C ARG A 91 9.41 -8.10 8.09
N ASP A 92 8.11 -8.41 8.11
CA ASP A 92 7.63 -9.70 8.59
C ASP A 92 8.14 -10.84 7.70
N ALA A 93 8.38 -12.00 8.31
CA ALA A 93 8.80 -13.20 7.58
C ALA A 93 7.66 -13.81 6.76
N ASP A 94 6.41 -13.54 7.14
CA ASP A 94 5.24 -14.01 6.41
C ASP A 94 4.83 -13.02 5.31
N SER A 95 4.87 -13.50 4.06
CA SER A 95 4.53 -12.70 2.88
C SER A 95 3.10 -12.16 2.88
N TYR A 96 2.15 -12.80 3.58
CA TYR A 96 0.79 -12.28 3.75
C TYR A 96 0.81 -10.99 4.59
N VAL A 97 1.51 -11.01 5.73
CA VAL A 97 1.63 -9.83 6.61
C VAL A 97 2.30 -8.69 5.86
N LEU A 98 3.43 -9.01 5.20
CA LEU A 98 4.20 -8.07 4.41
C LEU A 98 3.33 -7.41 3.33
N SER A 99 2.59 -8.20 2.55
CA SER A 99 1.77 -7.67 1.45
C SER A 99 0.62 -6.78 1.96
N LYS A 100 0.00 -7.14 3.09
CA LYS A 100 -1.02 -6.30 3.75
C LYS A 100 -0.44 -5.02 4.33
N ALA A 101 0.77 -5.06 4.88
CA ALA A 101 1.45 -3.88 5.38
C ALA A 101 1.75 -2.87 4.26
N CYS A 102 2.28 -3.34 3.12
CA CYS A 102 2.50 -2.50 1.94
C CYS A 102 1.18 -1.86 1.47
N GLU A 103 0.12 -2.65 1.36
CA GLU A 103 -1.20 -2.16 0.96
C GLU A 103 -1.75 -1.10 1.91
N ALA A 104 -1.62 -1.31 3.22
CA ALA A 104 -2.06 -0.38 4.24
C ALA A 104 -1.32 0.97 4.12
N LEU A 105 0.00 0.96 4.02
CA LEU A 105 0.82 2.16 3.87
C LEU A 105 0.38 3.01 2.67
N GLY A 106 0.10 2.39 1.52
CA GLY A 106 -0.40 3.09 0.34
C GLY A 106 -1.79 3.73 0.51
N ASN A 107 -2.63 3.20 1.40
CA ASN A 107 -4.00 3.66 1.63
C ASN A 107 -4.13 4.71 2.75
N LEU A 108 -3.11 4.90 3.59
CA LEU A 108 -3.06 5.98 4.58
C LEU A 108 -2.91 7.39 3.95
N GLY A 109 -2.62 7.46 2.66
CA GLY A 109 -2.53 8.71 1.90
C GLY A 109 -1.26 9.52 2.19
N GLY A 110 -1.30 10.83 1.91
CA GLY A 110 -0.10 11.67 1.85
C GLY A 110 0.71 11.81 3.14
N LYS A 111 0.15 11.43 4.30
CA LYS A 111 0.89 11.40 5.58
C LYS A 111 1.85 10.22 5.67
N ALA A 112 1.55 9.11 5.00
CA ALA A 112 2.45 7.97 4.90
C ALA A 112 3.53 8.15 3.81
N ALA A 113 3.48 9.22 3.01
CA ALA A 113 4.49 9.49 1.99
C ALA A 113 5.78 10.09 2.59
N THR A 114 6.44 9.33 3.47
CA THR A 114 7.75 9.64 4.06
C THR A 114 8.85 8.88 3.33
N ASN A 115 10.09 9.37 3.41
CA ASN A 115 11.24 8.70 2.78
C ASN A 115 11.42 7.26 3.29
N GLU A 116 11.16 7.01 4.57
CA GLU A 116 11.27 5.68 5.15
C GLU A 116 10.23 4.72 4.56
N VAL A 117 8.96 5.16 4.45
CA VAL A 117 7.90 4.36 3.82
C VAL A 117 8.24 4.08 2.35
N ILE A 118 8.72 5.09 1.62
CA ILE A 118 9.11 4.92 0.22
C ILE A 118 10.26 3.89 0.10
N ALA A 119 11.27 3.95 0.96
CA ALA A 119 12.40 3.03 0.94
C ALA A 119 11.97 1.58 1.21
N VAL A 120 11.12 1.33 2.22
CA VAL A 120 10.65 -0.05 2.50
C VAL A 120 9.76 -0.59 1.39
N LEU A 121 8.93 0.27 0.77
CA LEU A 121 8.12 -0.14 -0.37
C LEU A 121 8.97 -0.42 -1.61
N ILE A 122 10.01 0.38 -1.89
CA ILE A 122 10.98 0.10 -2.96
C ILE A 122 11.64 -1.27 -2.74
N ASN A 123 12.07 -1.57 -1.51
CA ASN A 123 12.64 -2.88 -1.21
C ASN A 123 11.63 -4.02 -1.46
N ALA A 124 10.38 -3.84 -1.05
CA ALA A 124 9.31 -4.82 -1.27
C ALA A 124 8.98 -5.05 -2.76
N THR A 125 9.30 -4.10 -3.67
CA THR A 125 9.18 -4.35 -5.12
C THR A 125 10.10 -5.45 -5.65
N ARG A 126 11.11 -5.85 -4.86
CA ARG A 126 12.11 -6.87 -5.20
C ARG A 126 11.85 -8.21 -4.50
N ASP A 127 10.74 -8.34 -3.78
CA ASP A 127 10.41 -9.54 -3.03
C ASP A 127 10.19 -10.76 -3.95
N ALA A 128 10.47 -11.97 -3.46
CA ALA A 128 10.25 -13.20 -4.22
C ALA A 128 8.75 -13.46 -4.49
N ASN A 129 7.87 -13.04 -3.59
CA ASN A 129 6.43 -13.19 -3.70
C ASN A 129 5.82 -12.12 -4.61
N SER A 130 5.08 -12.55 -5.64
CA SER A 130 4.44 -11.65 -6.61
C SER A 130 3.37 -10.74 -6.00
N ASP A 131 2.61 -11.20 -5.00
CA ASP A 131 1.60 -10.36 -4.33
C ASP A 131 2.27 -9.22 -3.56
N VAL A 132 3.37 -9.50 -2.86
CA VAL A 132 4.17 -8.46 -2.18
C VAL A 132 4.64 -7.40 -3.17
N ARG A 133 5.25 -7.81 -4.28
CA ARG A 133 5.72 -6.87 -5.31
C ARG A 133 4.59 -6.02 -5.86
N TRP A 134 3.44 -6.65 -6.16
CA TRP A 134 2.26 -5.97 -6.68
C TRP A 134 1.72 -4.94 -5.69
N LYS A 135 1.60 -5.31 -4.41
CA LYS A 135 1.08 -4.44 -3.34
C LYS A 135 2.02 -3.28 -3.07
N ALA A 136 3.33 -3.50 -3.13
CA ALA A 136 4.34 -2.46 -3.02
C ALA A 136 4.23 -1.44 -4.16
N CYS A 137 4.17 -1.90 -5.41
CA CYS A 137 3.99 -1.02 -6.58
C CYS A 137 2.68 -0.23 -6.51
N ALA A 138 1.58 -0.90 -6.13
CA ALA A 138 0.29 -0.23 -5.94
C ALA A 138 0.34 0.83 -4.83
N ALA A 139 1.05 0.55 -3.73
CA ALA A 139 1.21 1.49 -2.63
C ALA A 139 2.03 2.72 -3.06
N LEU A 140 3.17 2.52 -3.72
CA LEU A 140 3.99 3.60 -4.27
C LEU A 140 3.19 4.50 -5.23
N ARG A 141 2.39 3.88 -6.11
CA ARG A 141 1.46 4.60 -7.00
C ARG A 141 0.44 5.45 -6.23
N ASN A 142 -0.06 4.94 -5.11
CA ASN A 142 -1.07 5.61 -4.29
C ASN A 142 -0.47 6.75 -3.44
N LEU A 143 0.81 6.66 -3.05
CA LEU A 143 1.53 7.75 -2.38
C LEU A 143 1.80 8.95 -3.29
N GLY A 144 1.74 8.75 -4.62
CA GLY A 144 1.77 9.81 -5.62
C GLY A 144 3.17 10.38 -5.84
N GLU A 145 3.24 11.65 -6.27
CA GLU A 145 4.49 12.32 -6.71
C GLU A 145 5.61 12.30 -5.67
N LYS A 146 5.29 12.26 -4.37
CA LYS A 146 6.32 12.16 -3.33
C LYS A 146 7.13 10.87 -3.39
N ALA A 147 6.56 9.79 -3.93
CA ALA A 147 7.25 8.52 -4.12
C ALA A 147 8.13 8.50 -5.39
N ALA A 148 8.01 9.50 -6.26
CA ALA A 148 8.72 9.62 -7.53
C ALA A 148 10.22 9.95 -7.33
N THR A 149 10.97 8.99 -6.84
CA THR A 149 12.41 9.09 -6.59
C THR A 149 13.20 8.38 -7.70
N SER A 150 14.46 8.78 -7.93
CA SER A 150 15.35 8.08 -8.86
C SER A 150 15.56 6.62 -8.47
N GLU A 151 15.63 6.33 -7.17
CA GLU A 151 15.75 4.96 -6.65
C GLU A 151 14.51 4.09 -6.97
N LEU A 152 13.31 4.67 -6.90
CA LEU A 152 12.09 3.98 -7.32
C LEU A 152 12.17 3.61 -8.81
N ILE A 153 12.60 4.57 -9.64
CA ILE A 153 12.73 4.37 -11.08
C ILE A 153 13.73 3.25 -11.37
N ASP A 154 14.93 3.28 -10.78
CA ASP A 154 15.94 2.23 -10.94
C ASP A 154 15.41 0.85 -10.51
N SER A 155 14.67 0.80 -9.40
CA SER A 155 14.06 -0.45 -8.92
C SER A 155 13.02 -0.99 -9.90
N LEU A 156 12.10 -0.14 -10.39
CA LEU A 156 11.05 -0.53 -11.32
C LEU A 156 11.59 -0.94 -12.69
N VAL A 157 12.69 -0.33 -13.12
CA VAL A 157 13.37 -0.64 -14.39
C VAL A 157 14.06 -1.99 -14.33
N ASN A 158 14.73 -2.30 -13.23
CA ASN A 158 15.25 -3.64 -12.98
C ASN A 158 14.11 -4.66 -12.87
N PHE A 159 12.99 -4.27 -12.28
CA PHE A 159 11.82 -5.12 -12.15
C PHE A 159 11.22 -5.47 -13.52
N ILE A 160 11.10 -4.52 -14.46
CA ILE A 160 10.62 -4.75 -15.85
C ILE A 160 11.38 -5.88 -16.55
N GLY A 161 12.68 -6.05 -16.30
CA GLY A 161 13.47 -7.13 -16.90
C GLY A 161 13.12 -8.54 -16.40
N THR A 162 12.30 -8.65 -15.35
CA THR A 162 11.96 -9.92 -14.68
C THR A 162 10.49 -10.33 -14.80
N ILE A 163 9.65 -9.51 -15.45
CA ILE A 163 8.19 -9.72 -15.53
C ILE A 163 7.83 -10.21 -16.93
N ASP A 164 7.06 -11.29 -16.99
CA ASP A 164 6.37 -11.73 -18.20
C ASP A 164 5.13 -10.82 -18.40
N ASP A 165 5.27 -9.82 -19.27
CA ASP A 165 4.25 -9.19 -20.13
C ASP A 165 2.88 -8.67 -19.58
N SER A 166 2.54 -8.62 -18.28
CA SER A 166 1.12 -8.35 -17.92
C SER A 166 0.75 -7.46 -16.72
N ASP A 167 1.66 -6.75 -16.05
CA ASP A 167 1.27 -5.95 -14.88
C ASP A 167 1.11 -4.44 -15.16
N ASP A 168 -0.09 -4.05 -15.62
CA ASP A 168 -0.55 -2.65 -15.78
C ASP A 168 -0.29 -1.78 -14.54
N ILE A 169 -0.18 -2.39 -13.35
CA ILE A 169 0.06 -1.69 -12.08
C ILE A 169 1.52 -1.29 -11.90
N VAL A 170 2.45 -2.11 -12.38
CA VAL A 170 3.89 -1.78 -12.37
C VAL A 170 4.15 -0.65 -13.36
N VAL A 171 3.58 -0.76 -14.57
CA VAL A 171 3.63 0.29 -15.57
C VAL A 171 2.94 1.56 -15.06
N GLY A 172 1.79 1.45 -14.40
CA GLY A 172 1.10 2.60 -13.81
C GLY A 172 1.84 3.27 -12.65
N ALA A 173 2.51 2.50 -11.79
CA ALA A 173 3.39 3.03 -10.74
C ALA A 173 4.58 3.78 -11.35
N LEU A 174 5.16 3.22 -12.40
CA LEU A 174 6.29 3.80 -13.13
C LEU A 174 5.90 5.08 -13.87
N VAL A 175 4.78 5.09 -14.60
CA VAL A 175 4.27 6.29 -15.28
C VAL A 175 4.04 7.42 -14.28
N ARG A 176 3.44 7.15 -13.11
CA ARG A 176 3.26 8.18 -12.08
C ARG A 176 4.58 8.66 -11.48
N ALA A 177 5.54 7.77 -11.27
CA ALA A 177 6.88 8.15 -10.85
C ALA A 177 7.60 9.01 -11.91
N MET A 178 7.32 8.79 -13.19
CA MET A 178 7.89 9.55 -14.30
C MET A 178 7.18 10.89 -14.58
N CYS A 179 5.94 11.08 -14.12
CA CYS A 179 5.25 12.37 -14.25
C CYS A 179 5.88 13.50 -13.41
N SER A 180 6.83 13.20 -12.52
CA SER A 180 7.66 14.23 -11.88
C SER A 180 8.83 14.63 -12.80
N TYR A 181 9.07 15.94 -12.94
CA TYR A 181 10.08 16.49 -13.86
C TYR A 181 11.51 15.97 -13.59
N ASP A 182 11.84 15.65 -12.34
CA ASP A 182 13.14 15.08 -11.96
C ASP A 182 13.25 13.58 -12.25
N GLY A 183 12.13 12.85 -12.25
CA GLY A 183 12.10 11.41 -12.53
C GLY A 183 12.51 11.07 -13.98
N MET A 184 12.12 11.89 -14.95
CA MET A 184 12.50 11.66 -16.35
C MET A 184 13.97 11.91 -16.65
N ARG A 185 14.63 12.86 -15.96
CA ARG A 185 16.06 13.14 -16.16
C ARG A 185 16.98 12.02 -15.65
N ALA A 186 16.49 11.15 -14.77
CA ALA A 186 17.24 10.03 -14.25
C ALA A 186 17.33 8.84 -15.24
N LEU A 187 16.55 8.85 -16.32
CA LEU A 187 16.42 7.71 -17.23
C LEU A 187 17.37 7.76 -18.43
N ASN A 188 18.02 6.63 -18.71
CA ASN A 188 18.79 6.43 -19.95
C ASN A 188 17.89 5.90 -21.10
N LEU A 189 18.35 6.04 -22.35
CA LEU A 189 17.58 5.69 -23.55
C LEU A 189 17.20 4.21 -23.62
N GLU A 190 18.05 3.31 -23.12
CA GLU A 190 17.75 1.87 -23.07
C GLU A 190 16.54 1.58 -22.18
N THR A 191 16.50 2.25 -21.03
CA THR A 191 15.41 2.14 -20.06
C THR A 191 14.11 2.68 -20.64
N ILE A 192 14.16 3.83 -21.30
CA ILE A 192 13.01 4.42 -22.00
C ILE A 192 12.47 3.43 -23.05
N GLY A 193 13.36 2.75 -23.79
CA GLY A 193 12.97 1.73 -24.77
C GLY A 193 12.28 0.50 -24.16
N LYS A 194 12.78 -0.03 -23.03
CA LYS A 194 12.14 -1.14 -22.30
C LYS A 194 10.75 -0.73 -21.78
N LEU A 195 10.68 0.46 -21.20
CA LEU A 195 9.44 1.08 -20.74
C LEU A 195 8.41 1.19 -21.86
N TRP A 196 8.84 1.71 -23.01
CA TRP A 196 7.98 1.88 -24.19
C TRP A 196 7.42 0.54 -24.69
N ASN A 197 8.25 -0.50 -24.70
CA ASN A 197 7.81 -1.85 -25.09
C ASN A 197 6.77 -2.43 -24.12
N CYS A 198 6.94 -2.23 -22.81
CA CYS A 198 5.94 -2.64 -21.82
C CYS A 198 4.65 -1.82 -21.94
N ILE A 199 4.77 -0.49 -22.09
CA ILE A 199 3.65 0.44 -22.29
C ILE A 199 2.81 0.06 -23.51
N ARG A 200 3.46 -0.25 -24.65
CA ARG A 200 2.78 -0.61 -25.90
C ARG A 200 1.96 -1.90 -25.79
N LYS A 201 2.30 -2.78 -24.87
CA LYS A 201 1.56 -4.04 -24.61
C LYS A 201 0.36 -3.83 -23.68
N SER A 202 0.34 -2.76 -22.88
CA SER A 202 -0.74 -2.44 -21.94
C SER A 202 -1.87 -1.68 -22.63
N SER A 203 -3.09 -2.24 -22.63
CA SER A 203 -4.26 -1.69 -23.33
C SER A 203 -5.15 -0.75 -22.49
N LYS A 204 -4.79 -0.46 -21.23
CA LYS A 204 -5.69 0.16 -20.24
C LYS A 204 -5.20 1.45 -19.57
N ILE A 205 -4.03 1.97 -19.95
CA ILE A 205 -3.43 3.15 -19.31
C ILE A 205 -3.79 4.42 -20.10
N ASP A 206 -4.27 5.46 -19.41
CA ASP A 206 -4.49 6.79 -19.98
C ASP A 206 -3.16 7.56 -20.01
N PHE A 207 -2.72 7.93 -21.22
CA PHE A 207 -1.40 8.49 -21.54
C PHE A 207 -1.38 10.02 -21.59
N THR A 208 -2.50 10.68 -21.32
CA THR A 208 -2.61 12.15 -21.33
C THR A 208 -1.61 12.92 -20.44
N PRO A 209 -1.04 12.37 -19.34
CA PRO A 209 -0.05 13.10 -18.53
C PRO A 209 1.38 13.13 -19.09
N ILE A 210 1.70 12.37 -20.15
CA ILE A 210 3.06 12.34 -20.74
C ILE A 210 3.09 13.39 -21.87
N PRO A 211 3.95 14.42 -21.82
CA PRO A 211 3.98 15.45 -22.86
C PRO A 211 4.30 14.87 -24.24
N LEU A 212 3.51 15.24 -25.25
CA LEU A 212 3.62 14.76 -26.64
C LEU A 212 4.96 15.08 -27.31
N GLU A 213 5.61 16.17 -26.91
CA GLU A 213 6.93 16.57 -27.39
C GLU A 213 8.03 15.55 -27.02
N LEU A 214 7.80 14.75 -25.96
CA LEU A 214 8.68 13.68 -25.49
C LEU A 214 8.39 12.31 -26.14
N LEU A 215 7.24 12.15 -26.80
CA LEU A 215 6.91 10.98 -27.63
C LEU A 215 7.61 11.03 -29.01
N LEU A 216 7.96 12.23 -29.46
CA LEU A 216 8.49 12.51 -30.80
C LEU A 216 10.01 12.76 -30.82
N GLY A 217 10.68 12.68 -29.67
CA GLY A 217 12.13 12.83 -29.52
C GLY A 217 12.95 11.53 -29.67
N LEU A 218 12.37 10.50 -30.30
CA LEU A 218 13.06 9.32 -30.84
C LEU A 218 13.39 9.54 -32.31
#